data_AF-B0MDL1-F1
#
_entry.id   AF-B0MDL1-F1
#
_cell.length_a   1.000
_cell.length_b   1.000
_cell.length_c   1.000
_cell.angle_alpha   90.00
_cell.angle_beta   90.00
_cell.angle_gamma   90.00
#
_symmetry.space_group_name_H-M   'P 1'
#
loop_
_entity.id
_entity.type
_entity.pdbx_description
1 polymer ?
#
loop_
_entity_poly.entity_id
_entity_poly.type
_entity_poly.pdbx_seq_one_letter_code
_entity_poly.pdbx_strand_id
1 'polypeptide(L)'
;MDIQKIGNYIKCKRKAQGLTQAELAGLLGITNKAVSKWENGKCLPDLSLHEKLCDALHITLNELVAGQDIESTQLPEASEQNMKTMLGSCQHLRSLKDVCIGLLLLFIGRLMPSMQLKHMTSDASQFIFGVSEGVSIGITLIGIAWLIFGAVKFSQKEE
;
A
#
# COMPACT_ATOMS: atom_id res chain seq x y z
N MET A 1 2.12 -32.33 2.57
CA MET A 1 1.57 -32.11 3.92
C MET A 1 2.37 -32.98 4.87
N ASP A 2 3.15 -32.36 5.77
CA ASP A 2 4.08 -33.08 6.65
C ASP A 2 3.41 -33.37 7.99
N ILE A 3 3.05 -34.64 8.22
CA ILE A 3 2.33 -35.09 9.43
C ILE A 3 3.20 -34.93 10.68
N GLN A 4 4.52 -35.05 10.56
CA GLN A 4 5.44 -34.84 11.69
C GLN A 4 5.47 -33.36 12.09
N LYS A 5 5.51 -32.47 11.10
CA LYS A 5 5.44 -31.02 11.33
C LYS A 5 4.13 -30.61 12.01
N ILE A 6 2.99 -31.10 11.52
CA ILE A 6 1.67 -30.85 12.11
C ILE A 6 1.60 -31.39 13.54
N GLY A 7 2.08 -32.62 13.78
CA GLY A 7 2.12 -33.22 15.11
C GLY A 7 2.94 -32.40 16.11
N ASN A 8 4.13 -31.95 15.70
CA ASN A 8 4.98 -31.08 16.51
C ASN A 8 4.31 -29.74 16.80
N TYR A 9 3.61 -29.17 15.83
CA TYR A 9 2.88 -27.92 15.99
C TYR A 9 1.73 -28.04 16.99
N ILE A 10 0.90 -29.10 16.89
CA ILE A 10 -0.15 -29.43 17.87
C ILE A 10 0.45 -29.55 19.28
N LYS A 11 1.55 -30.29 19.42
CA LYS A 11 2.26 -30.46 20.68
C LYS A 11 2.77 -29.14 21.26
N CYS A 12 3.31 -28.27 20.41
CA CYS A 12 3.80 -26.96 20.81
C CYS A 12 2.66 -26.09 21.34
N LYS A 13 1.56 -25.97 20.58
CA LYS A 13 0.39 -25.16 20.97
C LYS A 13 -0.29 -25.68 22.23
N ARG A 14 -0.45 -27.00 22.37
CA ARG A 14 -0.97 -27.61 23.59
C ARG A 14 -0.12 -27.22 24.81
N LYS A 15 1.20 -27.34 24.70
CA LYS A 15 2.13 -26.99 25.79
C LYS A 15 2.12 -25.49 26.09
N ALA A 16 1.98 -24.63 25.08
CA ALA A 16 1.88 -23.19 25.26
C ALA A 16 0.65 -22.79 26.11
N GLN A 17 -0.42 -23.57 26.02
CA GLN A 17 -1.61 -23.40 26.87
C GLN A 17 -1.53 -24.12 28.23
N GLY A 18 -0.41 -24.79 28.54
CA GLY A 18 -0.25 -25.53 29.79
C GLY A 18 -1.07 -26.82 29.91
N LEU A 19 -1.71 -27.27 28.82
CA LEU A 19 -2.56 -28.47 28.81
C LEU A 19 -1.73 -29.74 28.75
N THR A 20 -2.19 -30.81 29.40
CA THR A 20 -1.73 -32.19 29.22
C THR A 20 -2.41 -32.85 28.02
N GLN A 21 -1.85 -33.98 27.53
CA GLN A 21 -2.49 -34.75 26.46
C GLN A 21 -3.88 -35.30 26.88
N ALA A 22 -4.08 -35.57 28.18
CA ALA A 22 -5.36 -36.05 28.70
C ALA A 22 -6.41 -34.94 28.72
N GLU A 23 -6.03 -33.73 29.10
CA GLU A 23 -6.93 -32.57 29.10
C GLU A 23 -7.34 -32.18 27.69
N LEU A 24 -6.40 -32.11 26.74
CA LEU A 24 -6.73 -31.86 25.32
C LEU A 24 -7.65 -32.95 24.77
N ALA A 25 -7.40 -34.22 25.12
CA ALA A 25 -8.27 -35.32 24.71
C ALA A 25 -9.69 -35.19 25.31
N GLY A 26 -9.79 -34.75 26.56
CA GLY A 26 -11.06 -34.46 27.24
C GLY A 26 -11.86 -33.35 26.55
N LEU A 27 -11.19 -32.24 26.18
CA LEU A 27 -11.81 -31.12 25.44
C LEU A 27 -12.36 -31.57 24.08
N LEU A 28 -11.68 -32.49 23.41
CA LEU A 28 -12.05 -32.98 22.09
C LEU A 28 -13.00 -34.19 22.12
N GLY A 29 -13.26 -34.76 23.30
CA GLY A 29 -14.08 -35.97 23.46
C GLY A 29 -13.44 -37.24 22.88
N ILE A 30 -12.11 -37.33 22.89
CA ILE A 30 -11.35 -38.44 22.32
C ILE A 30 -10.44 -39.10 23.36
N THR A 31 -9.73 -40.15 22.96
CA THR A 31 -8.76 -40.82 23.84
C THR A 31 -7.41 -40.08 23.84
N ASN A 32 -6.71 -40.09 24.99
CA ASN A 32 -5.33 -39.60 25.10
C ASN A 32 -4.39 -40.25 24.07
N LYS A 33 -4.60 -41.55 23.78
CA LYS A 33 -3.88 -42.28 22.73
C LYS A 33 -4.00 -41.65 21.34
N ALA A 34 -5.14 -41.04 21.01
CA ALA A 34 -5.33 -40.37 19.73
C ALA A 34 -4.45 -39.11 19.63
N VAL A 35 -4.49 -38.25 20.66
CA VAL A 35 -3.62 -37.05 20.75
C VAL A 35 -2.14 -37.45 20.68
N SER A 36 -1.74 -38.50 21.40
CA SER A 36 -0.35 -39.00 21.36
C SER A 36 0.07 -39.46 19.95
N LYS A 37 -0.83 -40.10 19.19
CA LYS A 37 -0.53 -40.48 17.80
C LYS A 37 -0.37 -39.26 16.90
N TRP A 38 -1.17 -38.22 17.08
CA TRP A 38 -1.05 -36.97 16.32
C TRP A 38 0.27 -36.26 16.61
N GLU A 39 0.60 -36.08 17.90
CA GLU A 39 1.81 -35.37 18.32
C GLU A 39 3.12 -36.07 17.93
N ASN A 40 3.07 -37.40 17.73
CA ASN A 40 4.20 -38.19 17.23
C ASN A 40 4.15 -38.41 15.71
N GLY A 41 3.24 -37.72 15.01
CA GLY A 41 3.05 -37.77 13.56
C GLY A 41 2.72 -39.16 13.01
N LYS A 42 2.07 -40.02 13.80
CA LYS A 42 1.63 -41.37 13.39
C LYS A 42 0.33 -41.35 12.58
N CYS A 43 -0.52 -40.35 12.81
CA CYS A 43 -1.74 -40.10 12.05
C CYS A 43 -2.16 -38.64 12.18
N LEU A 44 -3.10 -38.20 11.33
CA LEU A 44 -3.70 -36.86 11.39
C LEU A 44 -5.01 -36.89 12.21
N PRO A 45 -5.45 -35.73 12.74
CA PRO A 45 -6.81 -35.58 13.23
C PRO A 45 -7.83 -35.78 12.10
N ASP A 46 -9.01 -36.30 12.44
CA ASP A 46 -10.12 -36.41 11.50
C ASP A 46 -10.68 -35.02 11.15
N LEU A 47 -11.23 -34.87 9.95
CA LEU A 47 -11.87 -33.63 9.47
C LEU A 47 -12.92 -33.11 10.45
N SER A 48 -13.70 -34.03 11.03
CA SER A 48 -14.72 -33.75 12.04
C SER A 48 -14.17 -33.11 13.32
N LEU A 49 -12.87 -33.25 13.58
CA LEU A 49 -12.19 -32.75 14.78
C LEU A 49 -11.36 -31.49 14.50
N HIS A 50 -11.19 -31.09 13.24
CA HIS A 50 -10.36 -29.93 12.89
C HIS A 50 -10.87 -28.64 13.53
N GLU A 51 -12.16 -28.33 13.43
CA GLU A 51 -12.74 -27.13 14.04
C GLU A 51 -12.55 -27.13 15.57
N LYS A 52 -12.93 -28.22 16.23
CA LYS A 52 -12.77 -28.36 17.70
C LYS A 52 -11.32 -28.26 18.14
N LEU A 53 -10.38 -28.81 17.37
CA LEU A 53 -8.96 -28.75 17.65
C LEU A 53 -8.42 -27.33 17.49
N CYS A 54 -8.82 -26.63 16.43
CA CYS A 54 -8.51 -25.24 16.18
C CYS A 54 -9.01 -24.34 17.32
N ASP A 55 -10.26 -24.53 17.75
CA ASP A 55 -10.87 -23.79 18.85
C ASP A 55 -10.14 -24.05 20.18
N ALA A 56 -9.88 -25.33 20.50
CA ALA A 56 -9.19 -25.71 21.73
C ALA A 56 -7.77 -25.15 21.79
N LEU A 57 -7.04 -25.13 20.66
CA LEU A 57 -5.65 -24.67 20.60
C LEU A 57 -5.49 -23.19 20.23
N HIS A 58 -6.60 -22.47 20.00
CA HIS A 58 -6.62 -21.08 19.54
C HIS A 58 -5.75 -20.85 18.29
N ILE A 59 -5.91 -21.72 17.29
CA ILE A 59 -5.23 -21.64 15.99
C ILE A 59 -6.23 -21.72 14.86
N THR A 60 -5.87 -21.23 13.68
CA THR A 60 -6.66 -21.37 12.47
C THR A 60 -6.43 -22.72 11.79
N LEU A 61 -7.37 -23.12 10.93
CA LEU A 61 -7.23 -24.35 10.13
C LEU A 61 -6.00 -24.29 9.21
N ASN A 62 -5.70 -23.13 8.66
CA ASN A 62 -4.55 -22.95 7.78
C ASN A 62 -3.24 -23.18 8.54
N GLU A 63 -3.12 -22.66 9.75
CA GLU A 63 -1.97 -22.88 10.63
C GLU A 63 -1.80 -24.35 11.01
N LEU A 64 -2.91 -25.02 11.34
CA LEU A 64 -2.92 -26.45 11.62
C LEU A 64 -2.39 -27.28 10.44
N VAL A 65 -2.87 -27.00 9.22
CA VAL A 65 -2.46 -27.74 8.01
C VAL A 65 -1.03 -27.40 7.58
N ALA A 66 -0.58 -26.17 7.78
CA ALA A 66 0.80 -25.76 7.51
C ALA A 66 1.81 -26.28 8.55
N GLY A 67 1.33 -26.64 9.74
CA GLY A 67 2.15 -27.07 10.87
C GLY A 67 3.06 -25.96 11.39
N GLN A 68 2.64 -24.70 11.27
CA GLN A 68 3.37 -23.54 11.74
C GLN A 68 2.40 -22.37 11.91
N ASP A 69 2.80 -21.39 12.71
CA ASP A 69 2.12 -20.10 12.73
C ASP A 69 2.20 -19.46 11.35
N ILE A 70 1.06 -19.00 10.87
CA ILE A 70 0.93 -18.25 9.64
C ILE A 70 0.57 -16.87 10.13
N GLU A 71 1.52 -15.96 10.04
CA GLU A 71 1.22 -14.55 10.24
C GLU A 71 0.06 -14.20 9.32
N SER A 72 -1.04 -13.77 9.92
CA SER A 72 -2.24 -13.34 9.21
C SER A 72 -1.95 -12.02 8.51
N THR A 73 -1.18 -12.05 7.42
CA THR A 73 -0.90 -10.89 6.58
C THR A 73 -2.13 -10.43 5.76
N GLN A 74 -3.36 -10.72 6.18
CA GLN A 74 -4.56 -10.48 5.37
C GLN A 74 -5.80 -10.10 6.21
N LEU A 75 -5.78 -8.91 6.81
CA LEU A 75 -6.78 -7.81 6.69
C LEU A 75 -6.38 -6.66 7.66
N PRO A 76 -6.16 -5.39 7.25
CA PRO A 76 -6.35 -4.73 5.95
C PRO A 76 -5.08 -4.02 5.42
N GLU A 77 -3.89 -4.62 5.44
CA GLU A 77 -2.72 -3.97 4.80
C GLU A 77 -2.72 -4.10 3.27
N ALA A 78 -3.28 -5.18 2.72
CA ALA A 78 -3.46 -5.34 1.27
C ALA A 78 -4.57 -4.42 0.71
N SER A 79 -5.60 -4.07 1.49
CA SER A 79 -6.57 -3.04 1.07
C SER A 79 -5.99 -1.65 1.18
N GLU A 80 -5.12 -1.36 2.16
CA GLU A 80 -4.38 -0.09 2.18
C GLU A 80 -3.38 0.01 1.05
N GLN A 81 -2.64 -1.06 0.73
CA GLN A 81 -1.70 -1.08 -0.38
C GLN A 81 -2.46 -0.91 -1.69
N ASN A 82 -3.52 -1.68 -1.94
CA ASN A 82 -4.37 -1.54 -3.13
C ASN A 82 -5.07 -0.17 -3.19
N MET A 83 -5.46 0.40 -2.04
CA MET A 83 -6.01 1.77 -1.95
C MET A 83 -4.94 2.83 -2.22
N LYS A 84 -3.71 2.67 -1.72
CA LYS A 84 -2.56 3.54 -2.00
C LYS A 84 -2.16 3.45 -3.48
N THR A 85 -2.23 2.26 -4.08
CA THR A 85 -1.97 2.04 -5.52
C THR A 85 -3.08 2.63 -6.41
N MET A 86 -4.36 2.60 -5.99
CA MET A 86 -5.46 3.30 -6.68
C MET A 86 -5.46 4.83 -6.46
N LEU A 87 -5.10 5.30 -5.26
CA LEU A 87 -4.91 6.72 -4.95
C LEU A 87 -3.70 7.32 -5.69
N GLY A 88 -2.67 6.52 -5.97
CA GLY A 88 -1.52 6.90 -6.78
C GLY A 88 -1.90 7.28 -8.22
N SER A 89 -2.90 6.62 -8.82
CA SER A 89 -3.43 7.02 -10.12
C SER A 89 -4.08 8.41 -10.08
N CYS A 90 -4.81 8.73 -9.00
CA CYS A 90 -5.33 10.09 -8.77
C CYS A 90 -4.21 11.14 -8.54
N GLN A 91 -3.05 10.72 -8.05
CA GLN A 91 -1.87 11.57 -7.85
C GLN A 91 -1.25 11.99 -9.20
N HIS A 92 -1.22 11.07 -10.17
CA HIS A 92 -0.81 11.38 -11.55
C HIS A 92 -1.79 12.35 -12.22
N LEU A 93 -3.10 12.19 -12.01
CA LEU A 93 -4.12 13.14 -12.50
C LEU A 93 -3.99 14.53 -11.85
N ARG A 94 -3.59 14.60 -10.57
CA ARG A 94 -3.33 15.88 -9.88
C ARG A 94 -2.11 16.61 -10.46
N SER A 95 -1.01 15.90 -10.69
CA SER A 95 0.18 16.48 -11.35
C SER A 95 -0.14 16.93 -12.78
N LEU A 96 -0.95 16.15 -13.53
CA LEU A 96 -1.45 16.55 -14.84
C LEU A 96 -2.29 17.83 -14.77
N LYS A 97 -3.20 17.95 -13.78
CA LYS A 97 -3.98 19.18 -13.57
C LYS A 97 -3.09 20.39 -13.30
N ASP A 98 -2.08 20.25 -12.44
CA ASP A 98 -1.20 21.36 -12.07
C ASP A 98 -0.27 21.78 -13.23
N VAL A 99 0.19 20.81 -14.04
CA VAL A 99 0.92 21.08 -15.31
C VAL A 99 0.01 21.74 -16.35
N CYS A 100 -1.24 21.28 -16.50
CA CYS A 100 -2.22 21.88 -17.40
C CYS A 100 -2.55 23.32 -16.99
N ILE A 101 -2.68 23.61 -15.69
CA ILE A 101 -2.88 24.98 -15.19
C ILE A 101 -1.65 25.85 -15.51
N GLY A 102 -0.43 25.33 -15.30
CA GLY A 102 0.80 26.03 -15.66
C GLY A 102 0.89 26.35 -17.17
N LEU A 103 0.58 25.37 -18.02
CA LEU A 103 0.53 25.55 -19.48
C LEU A 103 -0.56 26.54 -19.89
N LEU A 104 -1.76 26.47 -19.29
CA LEU A 104 -2.86 27.41 -19.55
C LEU A 104 -2.46 28.85 -19.20
N LEU A 105 -1.77 29.06 -18.07
CA LEU A 105 -1.29 30.38 -17.65
C LEU A 105 -0.20 30.92 -18.59
N LEU A 106 0.70 30.06 -19.07
CA LEU A 106 1.68 30.43 -20.10
C LEU A 106 1.01 30.79 -21.43
N PHE A 107 -0.03 30.04 -21.83
CA PHE A 107 -0.82 30.34 -23.02
C PHE A 107 -1.56 31.68 -22.88
N ILE A 108 -2.27 31.91 -21.78
CA ILE A 108 -3.00 33.17 -21.54
C ILE A 108 -2.04 34.37 -21.47
N GLY A 109 -0.89 34.21 -20.79
CA GLY A 109 0.12 35.26 -20.67
C GLY A 109 0.86 35.58 -21.98
N ARG A 110 0.99 34.61 -22.89
CA ARG A 110 1.67 34.78 -24.20
C ARG A 110 0.72 35.14 -25.35
N LEU A 111 -0.55 34.76 -25.30
CA LEU A 111 -1.52 35.09 -26.37
C LEU A 111 -2.09 36.50 -26.24
N MET A 112 -2.28 37.01 -25.02
CA MET A 112 -2.82 38.36 -24.80
C MET A 112 -1.98 39.47 -25.48
N PRO A 113 -0.64 39.48 -25.40
CA PRO A 113 0.19 40.46 -26.09
C PRO A 113 0.19 40.31 -27.61
N SER A 114 -0.01 39.09 -28.12
CA SER A 114 -0.01 38.81 -29.56
C SER A 114 -1.24 39.35 -30.28
N MET A 115 -2.35 39.55 -29.57
CA MET A 115 -3.59 40.12 -30.12
C MET A 115 -3.60 41.65 -30.19
N GLN A 116 -2.57 42.34 -29.68
CA GLN A 116 -2.44 43.80 -29.81
C GLN A 116 -1.70 44.24 -31.09
N LEU A 117 -1.68 43.41 -32.13
CA LEU A 117 -1.06 43.82 -33.39
C LEU A 117 -2.00 44.75 -34.18
N LYS A 118 -1.61 46.03 -34.18
CA LYS A 118 -2.11 47.19 -34.95
C LYS A 118 -3.35 47.90 -34.38
N HIS A 119 -3.15 48.81 -33.42
CA HIS A 119 -3.49 50.25 -33.53
C HIS A 119 -3.20 51.03 -32.22
N MET A 120 -1.92 51.24 -31.85
CA MET A 120 -1.57 52.18 -30.76
C MET A 120 -0.25 52.89 -31.11
N THR A 121 -0.34 54.19 -31.39
CA THR A 121 0.76 55.02 -31.95
C THR A 121 1.33 56.02 -30.95
N SER A 122 0.97 55.92 -29.66
CA SER A 122 1.47 56.84 -28.62
C SER A 122 2.68 56.25 -27.89
N ASP A 123 3.74 57.03 -27.71
CA ASP A 123 4.98 56.61 -27.06
C ASP A 123 4.76 56.05 -25.64
N ALA A 124 3.79 56.60 -24.90
CA ALA A 124 3.42 56.11 -23.57
C ALA A 124 2.88 54.67 -23.61
N SER A 125 2.11 54.32 -24.64
CA SER A 125 1.56 52.97 -24.80
C SER A 125 2.65 51.93 -25.15
N GLN A 126 3.67 52.33 -25.92
CA GLN A 126 4.81 51.47 -26.24
C GLN A 126 5.67 51.20 -25.00
N PHE A 127 5.87 52.20 -24.15
CA PHE A 127 6.57 52.04 -22.87
C PHE A 127 5.83 51.07 -21.94
N ILE A 128 4.52 51.28 -21.75
CA ILE A 128 3.68 50.42 -20.89
C ILE A 128 3.67 48.97 -21.40
N PHE A 129 3.61 48.77 -22.72
CA PHE A 129 3.68 47.44 -23.33
C PHE A 129 5.04 46.76 -23.07
N GLY A 130 6.16 47.49 -23.25
CA GLY A 130 7.50 46.97 -22.99
C GLY A 130 7.72 46.55 -21.53
N VAL A 131 7.18 47.33 -20.57
CA VAL A 131 7.21 46.97 -19.15
C VAL A 131 6.41 45.69 -18.88
N SER A 132 5.22 45.57 -19.49
CA SER A 132 4.38 44.38 -19.36
C SER A 132 5.05 43.10 -19.88
N GLU A 133 5.68 43.17 -21.06
CA GLU A 133 6.43 42.04 -21.63
C GLU A 133 7.62 41.64 -20.75
N GLY A 134 8.35 42.61 -20.19
CA GLY A 134 9.45 42.35 -19.25
C GLY A 134 9.00 41.62 -17.98
N VAL A 135 7.87 42.05 -17.39
CA VAL A 135 7.28 41.40 -16.20
C VAL A 135 6.84 39.97 -16.54
N SER A 136 6.24 39.76 -17.71
CA SER A 136 5.81 38.44 -18.19
C SER A 136 6.97 37.46 -18.37
N ILE A 137 8.09 37.92 -18.96
CA ILE A 137 9.32 37.13 -19.09
C ILE A 137 9.88 36.77 -17.71
N GLY A 138 9.91 37.72 -16.77
CA GLY A 138 10.37 37.49 -15.41
C GLY A 138 9.59 36.39 -14.68
N ILE A 139 8.25 36.45 -14.72
CA ILE A 139 7.38 35.44 -14.11
C ILE A 139 7.59 34.07 -14.77
N THR A 140 7.80 34.03 -16.09
CA THR A 140 8.07 32.79 -16.84
C THR A 140 9.38 32.13 -16.39
N LEU A 141 10.45 32.90 -16.22
CA LEU A 141 11.75 32.39 -15.77
C LEU A 141 11.67 31.83 -14.35
N ILE A 142 10.92 32.49 -13.46
CA ILE A 142 10.67 32.00 -12.09
C ILE A 142 9.92 30.66 -12.14
N GLY A 143 8.89 30.54 -12.98
CA GLY A 143 8.14 29.28 -13.16
C GLY A 143 9.01 28.12 -13.65
N ILE A 144 9.89 28.39 -14.63
CA ILE A 144 10.85 27.38 -15.14
C ILE A 144 11.83 26.96 -14.05
N ALA A 145 12.40 27.91 -13.29
CA ALA A 145 13.30 27.61 -12.19
C ALA A 145 12.63 26.74 -11.10
N TRP A 146 11.36 27.02 -10.80
CA TRP A 146 10.58 26.25 -9.83
C TRP A 146 10.26 24.82 -10.32
N LEU A 147 9.98 24.65 -11.62
CA LEU A 147 9.82 23.34 -12.24
C LEU A 147 11.12 22.52 -12.20
N ILE A 148 12.26 23.13 -12.53
CA ILE A 148 13.57 22.47 -12.47
C ILE A 148 13.90 22.07 -11.03
N PHE A 149 13.68 22.96 -10.06
CA PHE A 149 13.89 22.65 -8.64
C PHE A 149 13.00 21.49 -8.16
N GLY A 150 11.72 21.49 -8.56
CA GLY A 150 10.80 20.40 -8.28
C GLY A 150 11.27 19.06 -8.86
N ALA A 151 11.74 19.06 -10.11
CA ALA A 151 12.25 17.86 -10.78
C ALA A 151 13.52 17.30 -10.10
N VAL A 152 14.47 18.17 -9.73
CA VAL A 152 15.71 17.77 -9.03
C VAL A 152 15.39 17.16 -7.66
N LYS A 153 14.49 17.80 -6.89
CA LYS A 153 14.08 17.29 -5.57
C LYS A 153 13.34 15.95 -5.67
N PHE A 154 12.60 15.72 -6.74
CA PHE A 154 11.95 14.45 -7.00
C PHE A 154 12.97 13.34 -7.31
N SER A 155 13.99 13.64 -8.12
CA SER A 155 15.06 12.68 -8.48
C SER A 155 15.89 12.18 -7.28
N GLN A 156 16.09 13.01 -6.24
CA GLN A 156 16.84 12.59 -5.04
C GLN A 156 16.04 11.75 -4.04
N LYS A 157 14.74 11.55 -4.27
CA LYS A 157 13.88 10.76 -3.37
C LYS A 157 13.73 9.30 -3.81
N GLU A 158 14.29 8.95 -4.98
CA GLU A 158 14.24 7.60 -5.56
C GLU A 158 15.55 6.81 -5.40
N GLU A 159 16.60 7.38 -4.79
CA GLU A 159 17.82 6.68 -4.29
C GLU A 159 17.72 6.40 -2.78
#